data_AF-A0A2A4YCH3-F1
#
_entry.id   AF-A0A2A4YCH3-F1
#
_cell.length_a   1.000
_cell.length_b   1.000
_cell.length_c   1.000
_cell.angle_alpha   90.00
_cell.angle_beta   90.00
_cell.angle_gamma   90.00
#
_symmetry.space_group_name_H-M   'P 1'
#
loop_
_entity.id
_entity.type
_entity.pdbx_description
1 polymer ?
#
loop_
_entity_poly.entity_id
_entity_poly.type
_entity_poly.pdbx_seq_one_letter_code
_entity_poly.pdbx_strand_id
1 'polypeptide(L)'
;MKNSFRKLFSPVLNIFESGDDPYAYKPLNRKILLVIGVLFSGLASVVAYLSLDAGEVGFLIPVLVFSGIAFVTLVVGLLGNERAVSKIWGNR
;
A
#
# COMPACT_ATOMS: atom_id res chain seq x y z
N MET A 1 11.34 -16.82 -4.60
CA MET A 1 11.38 -15.59 -3.76
C MET A 1 10.03 -14.88 -3.68
N LYS A 2 9.37 -14.56 -4.80
CA LYS A 2 8.06 -13.88 -4.79
C LYS A 2 6.99 -14.61 -3.95
N ASN A 3 6.91 -15.94 -4.02
CA ASN A 3 5.98 -16.73 -3.20
C ASN A 3 6.24 -16.60 -1.69
N SER A 4 7.49 -16.48 -1.26
CA SER A 4 7.83 -16.31 0.16
C SER A 4 7.33 -14.96 0.68
N PHE A 5 7.52 -13.87 -0.08
CA PHE A 5 6.99 -12.55 0.25
C PHE A 5 5.46 -12.51 0.22
N ARG A 6 4.83 -13.16 -0.76
CA ARG A 6 3.35 -13.29 -0.79
C ARG A 6 2.83 -14.03 0.43
N LYS A 7 3.53 -15.08 0.91
CA LYS A 7 3.14 -15.79 2.13
C LYS A 7 3.26 -14.90 3.37
N LEU A 8 4.35 -14.14 3.48
CA LEU A 8 4.56 -13.18 4.57
C LEU A 8 3.47 -12.10 4.61
N PHE A 9 3.11 -11.56 3.45
CA PHE A 9 2.08 -10.51 3.34
C PHE A 9 0.68 -11.05 3.03
N SER A 10 0.47 -12.35 3.23
CA SER A 10 -0.82 -12.99 2.96
C SER A 10 -2.00 -12.40 3.72
N PRO A 11 -1.89 -11.90 4.97
CA PRO A 11 -3.04 -11.28 5.65
C PRO A 11 -3.58 -10.06 4.88
N VAL A 12 -2.68 -9.23 4.34
CA VAL A 12 -3.06 -8.05 3.55
C VAL A 12 -3.57 -8.51 2.19
N LEU A 13 -2.82 -9.37 1.50
CA LEU A 13 -3.17 -9.82 0.15
C LEU A 13 -4.51 -10.55 0.13
N ASN A 14 -4.81 -11.42 1.09
CA ASN A 14 -6.06 -12.17 1.14
C ASN A 14 -7.29 -11.26 1.28
N ILE A 15 -7.18 -10.11 1.96
CA ILE A 15 -8.28 -9.13 2.05
C ILE A 15 -8.60 -8.57 0.66
N PHE A 16 -7.58 -8.27 -0.14
CA PHE A 16 -7.76 -7.66 -1.46
C PHE A 16 -7.99 -8.67 -2.59
N GLU A 17 -7.42 -9.87 -2.49
CA GLU A 17 -7.52 -10.93 -3.50
C GLU A 17 -8.78 -11.81 -3.32
N SER A 18 -9.49 -11.71 -2.19
CA SER A 18 -10.72 -12.47 -1.94
C SER A 18 -11.95 -11.94 -2.67
N GLY A 19 -12.89 -12.85 -2.92
CA GLY A 19 -14.16 -12.62 -3.59
C GLY A 19 -14.19 -13.19 -5.00
N ASP A 20 -15.39 -13.32 -5.56
CA ASP A 20 -15.63 -13.86 -6.91
C ASP A 20 -16.27 -12.84 -7.85
N ASP A 21 -16.53 -11.62 -7.38
CA ASP A 21 -17.14 -10.57 -8.19
C ASP A 21 -16.32 -10.27 -9.47
N PRO A 22 -16.98 -9.98 -10.60
CA PRO A 22 -16.29 -9.58 -11.82
C PRO A 22 -15.52 -8.27 -11.60
N TYR A 23 -14.32 -8.14 -12.18
CA TYR A 23 -13.49 -6.95 -12.04
C TYR A 23 -12.96 -6.50 -13.40
N ALA A 24 -12.86 -5.18 -13.61
CA ALA A 24 -12.14 -4.62 -14.75
C ALA A 24 -10.70 -4.28 -14.32
N TYR A 25 -9.73 -4.85 -15.03
CA TYR A 25 -8.31 -4.55 -14.78
C TYR A 25 -7.74 -3.63 -15.86
N LYS A 26 -7.04 -2.59 -15.41
CA LYS A 26 -6.24 -1.70 -16.26
C LYS A 26 -4.80 -1.73 -15.77
N PRO A 27 -3.80 -2.04 -16.62
CA PRO A 27 -2.38 -2.06 -16.21
C PRO A 27 -1.89 -0.75 -15.60
N LEU A 28 -2.49 0.39 -16.01
CA LEU A 28 -2.19 1.70 -15.45
C LEU A 28 -2.52 1.80 -13.95
N ASN A 29 -3.57 1.12 -13.48
CA ASN A 29 -3.98 1.12 -12.07
C ASN A 29 -2.86 0.62 -11.15
N ARG A 30 -2.12 -0.40 -11.60
CA ARG A 30 -0.96 -0.93 -10.85
C ARG A 30 0.18 0.08 -10.81
N LYS A 31 0.48 0.74 -11.93
CA LYS A 31 1.54 1.75 -12.00
C LYS A 31 1.24 2.93 -11.08
N ILE A 32 0.00 3.45 -11.12
CA ILE A 32 -0.42 4.55 -10.24
C ILE A 32 -0.35 4.11 -8.78
N LEU A 33 -0.79 2.89 -8.45
CA LEU A 33 -0.73 2.37 -7.09
C LEU A 33 0.71 2.34 -6.55
N LEU A 34 1.69 1.93 -7.37
CA LEU A 34 3.10 1.94 -7.00
C LEU A 34 3.64 3.37 -6.82
N VAL A 35 3.27 4.29 -7.72
CA VAL A 35 3.67 5.70 -7.61
C VAL A 35 3.14 6.31 -6.30
N ILE A 36 1.86 6.08 -5.98
CA ILE A 36 1.25 6.52 -4.71
C ILE A 36 2.01 5.93 -3.51
N GLY A 37 2.32 4.63 -3.54
CA GLY A 37 3.08 3.98 -2.48
C GLY A 37 4.46 4.58 -2.25
N VAL A 38 5.19 4.92 -3.32
CA VAL A 38 6.49 5.61 -3.22
C VAL A 38 6.32 7.03 -2.67
N LEU A 39 5.33 7.78 -3.13
CA LEU A 39 5.06 9.14 -2.64
C LEU A 39 4.75 9.15 -1.14
N PHE A 40 3.85 8.27 -0.67
CA PHE A 40 3.52 8.16 0.75
C PHE A 40 4.70 7.64 1.59
N SER A 41 5.54 6.77 1.04
CA SER A 41 6.78 6.34 1.70
C SER A 41 7.76 7.50 1.89
N GLY A 42 7.91 8.34 0.87
CA GLY A 42 8.71 9.57 0.94
C GLY A 42 8.17 10.54 1.99
N LEU A 43 6.85 10.80 1.99
CA LEU A 43 6.19 11.63 3.00
C LEU A 43 6.38 11.07 4.42
N ALA A 44 6.16 9.77 4.62
CA ALA A 44 6.38 9.13 5.90
C ALA A 44 7.83 9.29 6.39
N SER A 45 8.80 9.15 5.50
CA SER A 45 10.23 9.29 5.81
C SER A 45 10.59 10.72 6.20
N VAL A 46 10.09 11.72 5.45
CA VAL A 46 10.33 13.14 5.75
C VAL A 46 9.70 13.53 7.09
N VAL A 47 8.45 13.14 7.34
CA VAL A 47 7.78 13.45 8.60
C VAL A 47 8.44 12.73 9.77
N ALA A 48 8.82 11.46 9.60
CA ALA A 48 9.55 10.72 10.63
C ALA A 48 10.90 11.40 10.96
N TYR A 49 11.64 11.84 9.95
CA TYR A 49 12.89 12.57 10.14
C TYR A 49 12.68 13.87 10.93
N LEU A 50 11.71 14.70 10.52
CA LEU A 50 11.41 15.96 11.20
C LEU A 50 10.87 15.75 12.63
N SER A 51 10.23 14.61 12.90
CA SER A 51 9.72 14.28 14.24
C SER A 51 10.81 14.03 15.26
N LEU A 52 12.01 13.60 14.84
CA LEU A 52 13.14 13.34 15.74
C LEU A 52 13.60 14.61 16.44
N ASP A 53 13.60 15.73 15.72
CA ASP A 53 14.03 17.04 16.24
C ASP A 53 12.94 17.74 17.05
N ALA A 54 11.66 17.49 16.72
CA ALA A 54 10.54 18.15 17.35
C ALA A 54 10.19 17.58 18.74
N GLY A 55 10.47 16.31 19.01
CA GLY A 55 10.17 15.67 20.30
C GLY A 55 8.67 15.56 20.63
N GLU A 56 7.79 15.94 19.70
CA GLU A 56 6.34 15.94 19.89
C GLU A 56 5.69 14.63 19.41
N VAL A 57 4.90 14.02 20.29
CA VAL A 57 4.12 12.80 20.01
C VAL A 57 3.09 13.02 18.89
N GLY A 58 2.69 14.28 18.64
CA GLY A 58 1.73 14.64 17.59
C GLY A 58 2.15 14.21 16.18
N PHE A 59 3.47 14.13 15.91
CA PHE A 59 3.99 13.68 14.63
C PHE A 59 3.84 12.17 14.39
N LEU A 60 3.55 11.37 15.43
CA LEU A 60 3.35 9.93 15.25
C LEU A 60 2.10 9.61 14.43
N ILE A 61 1.05 10.43 14.51
CA ILE A 61 -0.21 10.17 13.81
C ILE A 61 0.02 10.23 12.29
N PRO A 62 0.56 11.33 11.70
CA PRO A 62 0.84 11.36 10.27
C PRO A 62 1.84 10.30 9.82
N VAL A 63 2.90 10.04 10.61
CA VAL A 63 3.89 9.00 10.28
C VAL A 63 3.20 7.64 10.14
N LEU A 64 2.37 7.25 11.10
CA LEU A 64 1.71 5.95 11.10
C LEU A 64 0.70 5.83 9.95
N VAL A 65 -0.08 6.88 9.69
CA VAL A 65 -1.04 6.91 8.57
C VAL A 65 -0.33 6.80 7.22
N PHE A 66 0.69 7.63 6.97
CA PHE A 66 1.42 7.60 5.70
C PHE A 66 2.16 6.28 5.51
N SER A 67 2.75 5.74 6.58
CA SER A 67 3.41 4.43 6.57
C SER A 67 2.41 3.31 6.25
N GLY A 68 1.22 3.34 6.86
CA GLY A 68 0.16 2.34 6.60
C GLY A 68 -0.32 2.37 5.16
N ILE A 69 -0.56 3.55 4.60
CA ILE A 69 -0.95 3.72 3.19
C ILE A 69 0.16 3.24 2.27
N ALA A 70 1.41 3.66 2.50
CA ALA A 70 2.57 3.22 1.72
C ALA A 70 2.72 1.70 1.77
N PHE A 71 2.59 1.10 2.95
CA PHE A 71 2.68 -0.34 3.16
C PHE A 71 1.63 -1.09 2.35
N VAL A 72 0.35 -0.74 2.49
CA VAL A 72 -0.73 -1.44 1.78
C VAL A 72 -0.59 -1.30 0.26
N THR A 73 -0.34 -0.07 -0.22
CA THR A 73 -0.24 0.20 -1.67
C THR A 73 0.97 -0.46 -2.31
N LEU A 74 2.13 -0.50 -1.65
CA LEU A 74 3.32 -1.20 -2.15
C LEU A 74 3.17 -2.71 -2.09
N VAL A 75 2.63 -3.26 -1.00
CA VAL A 75 2.37 -4.70 -0.89
C VAL A 75 1.42 -5.16 -1.99
N VAL A 76 0.28 -4.48 -2.18
CA VAL A 76 -0.68 -4.86 -3.23
C VAL A 76 -0.13 -4.57 -4.62
N GLY A 77 0.54 -3.44 -4.84
CA GLY A 77 1.11 -3.07 -6.15
C GLY A 77 2.22 -4.01 -6.62
N LEU A 78 3.11 -4.45 -5.73
CA LEU A 78 4.24 -5.32 -6.07
C LEU A 78 3.86 -6.81 -6.07
N LEU A 79 3.02 -7.24 -5.13
CA LEU A 79 2.78 -8.66 -4.85
C LEU A 79 1.36 -9.14 -5.16
N GLY A 80 0.38 -8.23 -5.17
CA GLY A 80 -1.02 -8.54 -5.40
C GLY A 80 -1.34 -8.90 -6.86
N ASN A 81 -2.35 -9.74 -7.05
CA ASN A 81 -2.92 -10.06 -8.35
C ASN A 81 -3.74 -8.87 -8.93
N GLU A 82 -4.31 -9.06 -10.12
CA GLU A 82 -5.10 -8.02 -10.80
C GLU A 82 -6.36 -7.64 -10.02
N ARG A 83 -7.06 -8.62 -9.42
CA ARG A 83 -8.23 -8.40 -8.56
C ARG A 83 -7.88 -7.49 -7.38
N ALA A 84 -6.77 -7.74 -6.68
CA ALA A 84 -6.36 -6.91 -5.54
C ALA A 84 -6.11 -5.46 -5.93
N VAL A 85 -5.46 -5.24 -7.08
CA VAL A 85 -5.28 -3.88 -7.62
C VAL A 85 -6.63 -3.27 -7.96
N SER A 86 -7.50 -3.96 -8.71
CA SER A 86 -8.82 -3.44 -9.08
C SER A 86 -9.73 -3.16 -7.87
N LYS A 87 -9.66 -3.97 -6.82
CA LYS A 87 -10.45 -3.79 -5.59
C LYS A 87 -10.09 -2.50 -4.85
N ILE A 88 -8.82 -2.07 -4.89
CA ILE A 88 -8.39 -0.76 -4.35
C ILE A 88 -9.03 0.40 -5.12
N TRP A 89 -9.18 0.28 -6.44
CA TRP A 89 -9.72 1.35 -7.29
C TRP A 89 -11.25 1.38 -7.36
N GLY A 90 -11.92 0.44 -6.70
CA GLY A 90 -13.35 0.23 -6.82
C GLY A 90 -13.68 -0.61 -8.06
N ASN A 91 -14.53 -1.61 -7.87
CA ASN A 91 -14.83 -2.65 -8.85
C ASN A 91 -15.80 -2.15 -9.95
N ARG A 92 -15.35 -1.15 -10.72
CA ARG A 92 -16.11 -0.48 -11.79
C ARG A 92 -15.66 -0.92 -13.17
#